data_AF-A0A2D8UNX5-F1
#
_entry.id   AF-A0A2D8UNX5-F1
#
_cell.length_a   1.000
_cell.length_b   1.000
_cell.length_c   1.000
_cell.angle_alpha   90.00
_cell.angle_beta   90.00
_cell.angle_gamma   90.00
#
_symmetry.space_group_name_H-M   'P 1'
#
loop_
_entity.id
_entity.type
_entity.pdbx_description
1 polymer ?
#
loop_
_entity_poly.entity_id
_entity_poly.type
_entity_poly.pdbx_seq_one_letter_code
_entity_poly.pdbx_strand_id
1 'polypeptide(L)'
;MNRFSAFYSLLSLDLVYIESQLKQRLPYPYQWGKKQTDKWDNYTNFIYDFPSWEAVVEAMKATTEAYGLNKRELFNYAANRWFNFWSAMAVEQIFTEIDGVTPSLNHKDRLVDFNLRGIDFDHKTSVFPEAYKQTLYYAQHHHEDLLYWLYKNQSQQQRKHLENRLFIVTYAEDGEHWKLKAEISLLKQCIQKYVSTFDASTLEQLQLNNKTIYSDIIWAVK
;
A
#
# COMPACT_ATOMS: atom_id res chain seq x y z
N MET A 1 -18.68 -5.28 1.92
CA MET A 1 -18.98 -3.86 2.23
C MET A 1 -18.18 -3.51 3.48
N ASN A 2 -17.02 -2.84 3.36
CA ASN A 2 -16.28 -2.41 4.54
C ASN A 2 -16.80 -1.05 4.98
N ARG A 3 -17.62 -1.04 6.04
CA ARG A 3 -17.99 0.18 6.77
C ARG A 3 -16.79 0.88 7.43
N PHE A 4 -15.62 0.25 7.41
CA PHE A 4 -14.43 0.61 8.20
C PHE A 4 -13.49 1.64 7.56
N SER A 5 -13.37 1.69 6.23
CA SER A 5 -12.52 2.71 5.57
C SER A 5 -13.02 4.14 5.85
N ALA A 6 -14.32 4.32 6.10
CA ALA A 6 -14.90 5.60 6.48
C ALA A 6 -14.73 5.95 7.98
N PHE A 7 -14.38 4.99 8.85
CA PHE A 7 -14.30 5.23 10.30
C PHE A 7 -12.92 5.73 10.74
N TYR A 8 -11.85 5.33 10.04
CA TYR A 8 -10.49 5.79 10.32
C TYR A 8 -10.10 7.07 9.58
N SER A 9 -10.80 7.50 8.51
CA SER A 9 -10.47 8.78 7.85
C SER A 9 -10.85 10.03 8.67
N LEU A 10 -11.61 9.84 9.77
CA LEU A 10 -11.93 10.89 10.75
C LEU A 10 -10.96 10.92 11.95
N LEU A 11 -10.11 9.92 12.11
CA LEU A 11 -9.15 9.82 13.22
C LEU A 11 -7.73 9.85 12.68
N SER A 12 -7.00 10.92 13.00
CA SER A 12 -5.55 10.98 12.77
C SER A 12 -4.87 9.83 13.50
N LEU A 13 -4.19 8.96 12.75
CA LEU A 13 -3.38 7.88 13.27
C LEU A 13 -2.12 8.47 13.91
N ASP A 14 -1.71 7.88 15.03
CA ASP A 14 -0.36 8.07 15.53
C ASP A 14 0.62 7.29 14.64
N LEU A 15 1.24 7.98 13.69
CA LEU A 15 2.16 7.37 12.72
C LEU A 15 3.39 6.72 13.38
N VAL A 16 3.85 7.26 14.52
CA VAL A 16 4.97 6.68 15.27
C VAL A 16 4.54 5.37 15.91
N TYR A 17 3.34 5.33 16.48
CA TYR A 17 2.75 4.10 16.99
C TYR A 17 2.55 3.08 15.87
N ILE A 18 1.93 3.45 14.74
CA ILE A 18 1.72 2.54 13.59
C ILE A 18 3.04 1.96 13.10
N GLU A 19 4.08 2.78 12.93
CA GLU A 19 5.41 2.33 12.57
C GLU A 19 5.94 1.27 13.56
N SER A 20 5.83 1.54 14.87
CA SER A 20 6.26 0.60 15.91
C SER A 20 5.51 -0.74 15.84
N GLN A 21 4.21 -0.74 15.53
CA GLN A 21 3.41 -1.95 15.40
C GLN A 21 3.78 -2.73 14.14
N LEU A 22 3.91 -2.04 12.99
CA LEU A 22 4.32 -2.66 11.73
C LEU A 22 5.69 -3.34 11.86
N LYS A 23 6.61 -2.74 12.63
CA LYS A 23 7.95 -3.30 12.89
C LYS A 23 7.93 -4.62 13.66
N GLN A 24 6.92 -4.87 14.50
CA GLN A 24 6.78 -6.15 15.22
C GLN A 24 6.44 -7.34 14.29
N ARG A 25 5.91 -7.08 13.09
CA ARG A 25 5.64 -8.10 12.07
C ARG A 25 6.90 -8.52 11.29
N LEU A 26 7.98 -7.74 11.33
CA LEU A 26 9.18 -7.95 10.50
C LEU A 26 9.96 -9.24 10.77
N PRO A 27 9.98 -9.82 11.99
CA PRO A 27 10.64 -11.11 12.24
C PRO A 27 10.03 -12.30 11.50
N TYR A 28 8.82 -12.16 10.94
CA TYR A 28 8.11 -13.23 10.25
C TYR A 28 8.30 -13.12 8.72
N PRO A 29 8.41 -14.23 7.97
CA PRO A 29 8.54 -14.16 6.52
C PRO A 29 7.34 -13.53 5.81
N TYR A 30 7.56 -12.86 4.68
CA TYR A 30 6.48 -12.36 3.80
C TYR A 30 5.99 -13.46 2.85
N GLN A 31 5.18 -14.38 3.38
CA GLN A 31 4.62 -15.51 2.64
C GLN A 31 3.10 -15.43 2.61
N TRP A 32 2.48 -15.45 1.43
CA TRP A 32 1.02 -15.49 1.31
C TRP A 32 0.47 -16.90 1.50
N GLY A 33 1.11 -17.91 0.90
CA GLY A 33 0.70 -19.33 0.96
C GLY A 33 -0.60 -19.66 0.21
N LYS A 34 -1.64 -18.82 0.34
CA LYS A 34 -2.93 -18.95 -0.36
C LYS A 34 -3.23 -17.73 -1.21
N LYS A 35 -3.99 -17.96 -2.29
CA LYS A 35 -4.60 -16.89 -3.07
C LYS A 35 -5.70 -16.20 -2.25
N GLN A 36 -5.82 -14.89 -2.41
CA GLN A 36 -6.87 -14.10 -1.77
C GLN A 36 -8.27 -14.50 -2.24
N THR A 37 -9.21 -14.72 -1.31
CA THR A 37 -10.60 -15.09 -1.60
C THR A 37 -11.55 -14.45 -0.60
N ASP A 38 -12.83 -14.26 -0.97
CA ASP A 38 -13.83 -13.63 -0.11
C ASP A 38 -14.01 -14.34 1.24
N LYS A 39 -13.91 -15.69 1.25
CA LYS A 39 -14.01 -16.49 2.47
C LYS A 39 -12.87 -16.18 3.45
N TRP A 40 -11.63 -16.17 2.96
CA TRP A 40 -10.47 -15.85 3.79
C TRP A 40 -10.41 -14.37 4.14
N ASP A 41 -10.92 -13.51 3.27
CA ASP A 41 -11.08 -12.10 3.57
C ASP A 41 -12.02 -11.92 4.76
N ASN A 42 -13.16 -12.61 4.78
CA ASN A 42 -14.12 -12.59 5.88
C ASN A 42 -13.52 -13.11 7.20
N TYR A 43 -12.75 -14.20 7.17
CA TYR A 43 -12.09 -14.71 8.38
C TYR A 43 -11.10 -13.71 8.98
N THR A 44 -10.56 -12.80 8.18
CA THR A 44 -9.49 -11.90 8.61
C THR A 44 -9.90 -10.44 8.62
N ASN A 45 -11.21 -10.12 8.61
CA ASN A 45 -11.67 -8.72 8.63
C ASN A 45 -11.28 -7.97 9.91
N PHE A 46 -11.00 -8.66 11.01
CA PHE A 46 -10.47 -8.06 12.25
C PHE A 46 -9.20 -7.24 12.04
N ILE A 47 -8.45 -7.47 10.96
CA ILE A 47 -7.22 -6.72 10.65
C ILE A 47 -7.47 -5.23 10.45
N TYR A 48 -8.70 -4.84 10.13
CA TYR A 48 -9.10 -3.44 9.94
C TYR A 48 -9.38 -2.72 11.26
N ASP A 49 -9.63 -3.47 12.34
CA ASP A 49 -10.08 -2.91 13.62
C ASP A 49 -8.89 -2.58 14.54
N PHE A 50 -7.79 -3.33 14.40
CA PHE A 50 -6.68 -3.32 15.34
C PHE A 50 -5.37 -2.85 14.70
N PRO A 51 -4.90 -1.64 15.03
CA PRO A 51 -3.54 -1.21 14.66
C PRO A 51 -2.46 -1.88 15.51
N SER A 52 -2.81 -2.48 16.66
CA SER A 52 -1.87 -3.21 17.51
C SER A 52 -1.52 -4.58 16.92
N TRP A 53 -0.23 -4.90 16.81
CA TRP A 53 0.21 -6.21 16.35
C TRP A 53 -0.23 -7.34 17.30
N GLU A 54 -0.10 -7.12 18.61
CA GLU A 54 -0.50 -8.09 19.64
C GLU A 54 -2.00 -8.42 19.56
N ALA A 55 -2.85 -7.40 19.47
CA ALA A 55 -4.30 -7.60 19.36
C ALA A 55 -4.67 -8.41 18.11
N VAL A 56 -3.96 -8.19 17.00
CA VAL A 56 -4.18 -8.92 15.74
C VAL A 56 -3.74 -10.37 15.86
N VAL A 57 -2.63 -10.64 16.55
CA VAL A 57 -2.16 -12.02 16.82
C VAL A 57 -3.17 -12.77 17.70
N GLU A 58 -3.72 -12.13 18.73
CA GLU A 58 -4.78 -12.74 19.56
C GLU A 58 -6.07 -12.98 18.75
N ALA A 59 -6.46 -12.05 17.88
CA ALA A 59 -7.60 -12.24 16.99
C ALA A 59 -7.37 -13.39 15.98
N MET A 60 -6.15 -13.56 15.46
CA MET A 60 -5.79 -14.72 14.64
C MET A 60 -5.93 -16.03 15.43
N LYS A 61 -5.48 -16.07 16.68
CA LYS A 61 -5.59 -17.25 17.54
C LYS A 61 -7.05 -17.63 17.77
N ALA A 62 -7.87 -16.68 18.21
CA ALA A 62 -9.30 -16.88 18.43
C ALA A 62 -10.02 -17.35 17.15
N THR A 63 -9.69 -16.75 16.00
CA THR A 63 -10.28 -17.14 14.70
C THR A 63 -9.85 -18.56 14.29
N THR A 64 -8.58 -18.91 14.52
CA THR A 64 -8.07 -20.27 14.22
C THR A 64 -8.86 -21.32 15.00
N GLU A 65 -9.07 -21.09 16.29
CA GLU A 65 -9.79 -21.98 17.19
C GLU A 65 -11.28 -22.07 16.83
N ALA A 66 -11.94 -20.93 16.61
CA ALA A 66 -13.37 -20.87 16.31
C ALA A 66 -13.76 -21.58 14.99
N TYR A 67 -12.88 -21.54 13.99
CA TYR A 67 -13.16 -22.07 12.65
C TYR A 67 -12.35 -23.32 12.29
N GLY A 68 -11.52 -23.85 13.21
CA GLY A 68 -10.67 -25.02 12.98
C GLY A 68 -9.69 -24.83 11.82
N LEU A 69 -9.12 -23.63 11.68
CA LEU A 69 -8.24 -23.29 10.55
C LEU A 69 -6.80 -23.74 10.81
N ASN A 70 -6.01 -23.86 9.74
CA ASN A 70 -4.57 -24.03 9.90
C ASN A 70 -3.93 -22.72 10.40
N LYS A 71 -3.29 -22.76 11.57
CA LYS A 71 -2.64 -21.59 12.19
C LYS A 71 -1.66 -20.87 11.27
N ARG A 72 -0.80 -21.62 10.56
CA ARG A 72 0.21 -21.03 9.68
C ARG A 72 -0.41 -20.34 8.48
N GLU A 73 -1.45 -20.94 7.89
CA GLU A 73 -2.14 -20.37 6.75
C GLU A 73 -2.90 -19.09 7.12
N LEU A 74 -3.61 -19.09 8.26
CA LEU A 74 -4.27 -17.90 8.76
C LEU A 74 -3.28 -16.80 9.12
N PHE A 75 -2.20 -17.14 9.82
CA PHE A 75 -1.17 -16.17 10.16
C PHE A 75 -0.58 -15.50 8.92
N ASN A 76 -0.11 -16.29 7.94
CA ASN A 76 0.47 -15.79 6.69
C ASN A 76 -0.50 -14.84 5.96
N TYR A 77 -1.77 -15.21 5.89
CA TYR A 77 -2.79 -14.44 5.20
C TYR A 77 -3.14 -13.15 5.95
N ALA A 78 -3.48 -13.25 7.23
CA ALA A 78 -3.90 -12.13 8.07
C ALA A 78 -2.76 -11.14 8.28
N ALA A 79 -1.54 -11.61 8.54
CA ALA A 79 -0.38 -10.75 8.81
C ALA A 79 -0.03 -9.90 7.61
N ASN A 80 -0.08 -10.46 6.40
CA ASN A 80 0.19 -9.70 5.17
C ASN A 80 -0.95 -8.75 4.84
N ARG A 81 -2.22 -9.13 5.03
CA ARG A 81 -3.35 -8.21 4.86
C ARG A 81 -3.26 -7.03 5.82
N TRP A 82 -3.02 -7.32 7.10
CA TRP A 82 -2.86 -6.33 8.15
C TRP A 82 -1.70 -5.37 7.83
N PHE A 83 -0.53 -5.92 7.51
CA PHE A 83 0.66 -5.12 7.21
C PHE A 83 0.45 -4.20 6.01
N ASN A 84 -0.11 -4.73 4.91
CA ASN A 84 -0.38 -3.90 3.73
C ASN A 84 -1.45 -2.84 4.02
N PHE A 85 -2.51 -3.18 4.77
CA PHE A 85 -3.56 -2.22 5.11
C PHE A 85 -3.02 -1.07 5.95
N TRP A 86 -2.39 -1.34 7.08
CA TRP A 86 -1.91 -0.28 7.98
C TRP A 86 -0.75 0.52 7.42
N SER A 87 0.12 -0.09 6.59
CA SER A 87 1.12 0.67 5.84
C SER A 87 0.47 1.61 4.81
N ALA A 88 -0.64 1.21 4.19
CA ALA A 88 -1.34 2.04 3.23
C ALA A 88 -2.06 3.20 3.94
N MET A 89 -2.77 2.93 5.03
CA MET A 89 -3.43 3.95 5.84
C MET A 89 -2.44 5.03 6.33
N ALA A 90 -1.25 4.61 6.77
CA ALA A 90 -0.20 5.55 7.17
C ALA A 90 0.28 6.43 6.01
N VAL A 91 0.45 5.85 4.81
CA VAL A 91 0.85 6.60 3.61
C VAL A 91 -0.26 7.57 3.16
N GLU A 92 -1.52 7.14 3.17
CA GLU A 92 -2.67 8.00 2.86
C GLU A 92 -2.68 9.23 3.78
N GLN A 93 -2.55 9.01 5.09
CA GLN A 93 -2.49 10.11 6.06
C GLN A 93 -1.31 11.04 5.79
N ILE A 94 -0.11 10.50 5.50
CA ILE A 94 1.07 11.30 5.15
C ILE A 94 0.77 12.24 3.99
N PHE A 95 0.12 11.77 2.91
CA PHE A 95 -0.26 12.64 1.79
C PHE A 95 -1.22 13.73 2.25
N THR A 96 -2.28 13.36 2.96
CA THR A 96 -3.34 14.31 3.38
C THR A 96 -2.89 15.34 4.41
N GLU A 97 -1.75 15.12 5.09
CA GLU A 97 -1.13 16.07 6.02
C GLU A 97 -0.20 17.08 5.33
N ILE A 98 0.08 16.94 4.04
CA ILE A 98 0.98 17.85 3.30
C ILE A 98 0.19 19.03 2.72
N ASP A 99 0.65 20.25 2.98
CA ASP A 99 0.09 21.47 2.40
C ASP A 99 0.02 21.37 0.86
N GLY A 100 -1.16 21.68 0.31
CA GLY A 100 -1.43 21.60 -1.13
C GLY A 100 -1.92 20.23 -1.63
N VAL A 101 -2.04 19.23 -0.74
CA VAL A 101 -2.79 17.99 -0.99
C VAL A 101 -4.19 18.14 -0.41
N THR A 102 -5.22 17.83 -1.19
CA THR A 102 -6.62 17.83 -0.72
C THR A 102 -7.11 16.40 -0.57
N PRO A 103 -7.57 15.97 0.62
CA PRO A 103 -8.15 14.64 0.79
C PRO A 103 -9.41 14.44 -0.07
N SER A 104 -9.65 13.22 -0.57
CA SER A 104 -10.89 12.91 -1.25
C SER A 104 -12.09 13.02 -0.29
N LEU A 105 -12.99 13.99 -0.51
CA LEU A 105 -14.16 14.23 0.34
C LEU A 105 -15.26 13.16 0.19
N ASN A 106 -15.17 12.32 -0.83
CA ASN A 106 -16.25 11.43 -1.24
C ASN A 106 -15.76 9.99 -1.35
N HIS A 107 -15.53 9.35 -0.20
CA HIS A 107 -15.11 7.93 -0.09
C HIS A 107 -16.10 6.90 -0.71
N LYS A 108 -17.20 7.37 -1.32
CA LYS A 108 -18.05 6.55 -2.20
C LYS A 108 -17.34 6.21 -3.51
N ASP A 109 -16.51 7.10 -4.03
CA ASP A 109 -15.57 6.82 -5.11
C ASP A 109 -14.28 6.25 -4.51
N ARG A 110 -14.27 4.91 -4.36
CA ARG A 110 -13.17 4.13 -3.73
C ARG A 110 -11.86 4.11 -4.55
N LEU A 111 -11.71 5.01 -5.51
CA LEU A 111 -10.65 4.99 -6.52
C LEU A 111 -9.74 6.21 -6.44
N VAL A 112 -10.03 7.15 -5.54
CA VAL A 112 -9.27 8.39 -5.34
C VAL A 112 -9.02 8.56 -3.85
N ASP A 113 -7.75 8.60 -3.47
CA ASP A 113 -7.33 8.82 -2.09
C ASP A 113 -7.19 10.33 -1.82
N PHE A 114 -6.57 11.06 -2.74
CA PHE A 114 -6.33 12.51 -2.63
C PHE A 114 -6.21 13.20 -3.98
N ASN A 115 -6.37 14.52 -3.96
CA ASN A 115 -6.09 15.42 -5.06
C ASN A 115 -4.78 16.16 -4.81
N LEU A 116 -3.87 16.14 -5.79
CA LEU A 116 -2.60 16.87 -5.76
C LEU A 116 -2.58 17.84 -6.95
N ARG A 117 -2.67 19.15 -6.64
CA ARG A 117 -2.69 20.25 -7.60
C ARG A 117 -3.71 20.07 -8.76
N GLY A 118 -4.92 19.61 -8.44
CA GLY A 118 -6.00 19.46 -9.41
C GLY A 118 -6.04 18.10 -10.11
N ILE A 119 -5.15 17.17 -9.77
CA ILE A 119 -5.16 15.80 -10.30
C ILE A 119 -5.49 14.83 -9.16
N ASP A 120 -6.50 14.00 -9.38
CA ASP A 120 -6.89 12.94 -8.46
C ASP A 120 -5.95 11.74 -8.60
N PHE A 121 -5.50 11.20 -7.46
CA PHE A 121 -4.63 10.04 -7.37
C PHE A 121 -5.11 9.04 -6.31
N ASP A 122 -4.89 7.77 -6.60
CA ASP A 122 -4.74 6.70 -5.61
C ASP A 122 -3.24 6.46 -5.36
N HIS A 123 -2.87 5.96 -4.19
CA HIS A 123 -1.48 5.59 -3.91
C HIS A 123 -1.31 4.08 -3.81
N LYS A 124 -0.10 3.60 -4.15
CA LYS A 124 0.24 2.19 -3.94
C LYS A 124 1.69 1.99 -3.57
N THR A 125 1.91 1.45 -2.38
CA THR A 125 3.23 0.99 -1.98
C THR A 125 3.53 -0.39 -2.56
N SER A 126 4.46 -0.45 -3.50
CA SER A 126 4.92 -1.67 -4.14
C SER A 126 6.37 -1.96 -3.76
N VAL A 127 6.72 -3.23 -3.61
CA VAL A 127 8.13 -3.62 -3.62
C VAL A 127 8.68 -3.48 -5.03
N PHE A 128 9.98 -3.23 -5.15
CA PHE A 128 10.67 -3.35 -6.43
C PHE A 128 10.51 -4.79 -6.95
N PRO A 129 9.92 -4.98 -8.15
CA PRO A 129 9.52 -6.30 -8.60
C PRO A 129 10.70 -7.13 -9.10
N GLU A 130 11.01 -8.23 -8.41
CA GLU A 130 12.03 -9.20 -8.85
C GLU A 130 11.77 -9.71 -10.28
N ALA A 131 10.49 -9.94 -10.62
CA ALA A 131 10.07 -10.42 -11.94
C ALA A 131 10.14 -9.36 -13.06
N TYR A 132 10.46 -8.10 -12.75
CA TYR A 132 10.71 -7.07 -13.78
C TYR A 132 12.06 -7.26 -14.49
N LYS A 133 13.01 -7.95 -13.83
CA LYS A 133 14.32 -8.33 -14.40
C LYS A 133 15.16 -7.16 -14.93
N GLN A 134 14.98 -5.97 -14.36
CA GLN A 134 15.83 -4.81 -14.61
C GLN A 134 16.48 -4.33 -13.31
N THR A 135 17.57 -3.58 -13.42
CA THR A 135 18.23 -2.96 -12.26
C THR A 135 17.45 -1.76 -11.75
N LEU A 136 17.67 -1.37 -10.48
CA LEU A 136 17.15 -0.11 -9.95
C LEU A 136 17.59 1.08 -10.81
N TYR A 137 18.87 1.11 -11.21
CA TYR A 137 19.42 2.15 -12.07
C TYR A 137 18.65 2.28 -13.39
N TYR A 138 18.41 1.15 -14.08
CA TYR A 138 17.61 1.16 -15.32
C TYR A 138 16.21 1.68 -15.03
N ALA A 139 15.55 1.14 -14.00
CA ALA A 139 14.18 1.52 -13.66
C ALA A 139 14.03 3.01 -13.30
N GLN A 140 15.06 3.63 -12.71
CA GLN A 140 15.11 5.07 -12.38
C GLN A 140 15.38 5.99 -13.58
N HIS A 141 15.89 5.45 -14.69
CA HIS A 141 16.08 6.21 -15.94
C HIS A 141 15.00 5.89 -16.98
N HIS A 142 14.19 4.88 -16.72
CA HIS A 142 13.11 4.39 -17.58
C HIS A 142 11.86 4.12 -16.73
N HIS A 143 11.34 5.17 -16.08
CA HIS A 143 10.19 5.08 -15.17
C HIS A 143 8.95 4.51 -15.87
N GLU A 144 8.66 4.97 -17.11
CA GLU A 144 7.54 4.51 -17.93
C GLU A 144 7.47 2.97 -18.06
N ASP A 145 8.60 2.30 -18.33
CA ASP A 145 8.69 0.84 -18.48
C ASP A 145 8.22 0.11 -17.21
N LEU A 146 8.70 0.58 -16.06
CA LEU A 146 8.34 0.00 -14.77
C LEU A 146 6.86 0.28 -14.46
N LEU A 147 6.35 1.47 -14.77
CA LEU A 147 4.93 1.78 -14.58
C LEU A 147 4.04 0.86 -15.42
N TYR A 148 4.33 0.66 -16.71
CA TYR A 148 3.60 -0.30 -17.53
C TYR A 148 3.63 -1.71 -16.92
N TRP A 149 4.80 -2.14 -16.44
CA TRP A 149 4.93 -3.42 -15.76
C TRP A 149 4.05 -3.48 -14.50
N LEU A 150 4.08 -2.45 -13.66
CA LEU A 150 3.32 -2.38 -12.42
C LEU A 150 1.83 -2.45 -12.68
N TYR A 151 1.28 -1.68 -13.63
CA TYR A 151 -0.15 -1.75 -13.98
C TYR A 151 -0.56 -3.09 -14.58
N LYS A 152 0.28 -3.69 -15.43
CA LYS A 152 -0.01 -4.99 -16.06
C LYS A 152 -0.07 -6.14 -15.04
N ASN A 153 0.79 -6.08 -14.01
CA ASN A 153 0.99 -7.16 -13.05
C ASN A 153 0.27 -6.95 -11.71
N GLN A 154 -0.71 -6.03 -11.63
CA GLN A 154 -1.54 -5.88 -10.42
C GLN A 154 -2.50 -7.06 -10.22
N SER A 155 -3.14 -7.11 -9.05
CA SER A 155 -4.21 -8.05 -8.73
C SER A 155 -5.30 -8.01 -9.80
N GLN A 156 -5.64 -9.18 -10.35
CA GLN A 156 -6.64 -9.34 -11.40
C GLN A 156 -8.07 -9.29 -10.82
N GLN A 157 -9.08 -9.15 -11.69
CA GLN A 157 -10.53 -9.11 -11.38
C GLN A 157 -11.02 -7.76 -10.80
N GLN A 158 -11.97 -7.77 -9.85
CA GLN A 158 -12.61 -6.54 -9.31
C GLN A 158 -11.65 -5.53 -8.65
N ARG A 159 -10.37 -5.90 -8.47
CA ARG A 159 -9.29 -5.10 -7.88
C ARG A 159 -8.34 -4.51 -8.93
N LYS A 160 -8.62 -4.71 -10.22
CA LYS A 160 -7.87 -4.09 -11.31
C LYS A 160 -8.41 -2.68 -11.52
N HIS A 161 -7.65 -1.70 -11.06
CA HIS A 161 -7.97 -0.28 -11.20
C HIS A 161 -6.99 0.37 -12.16
N LEU A 162 -7.53 1.04 -13.17
CA LEU A 162 -6.80 1.75 -14.22
C LEU A 162 -7.13 3.24 -14.09
N GLU A 163 -6.72 3.79 -12.95
CA GLU A 163 -6.89 5.19 -12.57
C GLU A 163 -5.50 5.76 -12.24
N ASN A 164 -5.40 7.08 -12.17
CA ASN A 164 -4.16 7.77 -11.85
C ASN A 164 -3.60 7.27 -10.51
N ARG A 165 -2.31 6.91 -10.49
CA ARG A 165 -1.68 6.37 -9.29
C ARG A 165 -0.28 6.87 -9.09
N LEU A 166 0.05 7.23 -7.86
CA LEU A 166 1.43 7.40 -7.42
C LEU A 166 1.91 6.09 -6.80
N PHE A 167 2.95 5.49 -7.39
CA PHE A 167 3.56 4.30 -6.80
C PHE A 167 4.66 4.70 -5.85
N ILE A 168 4.63 4.18 -4.63
CA ILE A 168 5.77 4.24 -3.71
C ILE A 168 6.54 2.94 -3.87
N VAL A 169 7.65 2.96 -4.59
CA VAL A 169 8.46 1.77 -4.87
C VAL A 169 9.54 1.63 -3.83
N THR A 170 9.46 0.57 -3.03
CA THR A 170 10.45 0.25 -2.01
C THR A 170 11.58 -0.62 -2.57
N TYR A 171 12.82 -0.23 -2.33
CA TYR A 171 14.01 -0.99 -2.68
C TYR A 171 14.98 -0.99 -1.50
N ALA A 172 15.43 -2.17 -1.11
CA ALA A 172 16.41 -2.40 -0.05
C ALA A 172 17.57 -3.20 -0.63
N GLU A 173 18.81 -2.78 -0.41
CA GLU A 173 20.00 -3.47 -0.96
C GLU A 173 20.10 -4.95 -0.54
N ASP A 174 19.59 -5.29 0.64
CA ASP A 174 19.56 -6.66 1.17
C ASP A 174 18.45 -7.55 0.57
N GLY A 175 17.65 -7.03 -0.37
CA GLY A 175 16.54 -7.73 -0.99
C GLY A 175 15.25 -7.75 -0.16
N GLU A 176 15.27 -7.26 1.08
CA GLU A 176 14.11 -7.25 1.99
C GLU A 176 13.21 -6.02 1.76
N HIS A 177 12.92 -5.73 0.48
CA HIS A 177 12.20 -4.54 0.03
C HIS A 177 10.86 -4.32 0.74
N TRP A 178 10.17 -5.41 1.10
CA TRP A 178 8.87 -5.36 1.75
C TRP A 178 8.94 -4.79 3.17
N LYS A 179 10.09 -4.91 3.87
CA LYS A 179 10.27 -4.38 5.23
C LYS A 179 10.21 -2.85 5.26
N LEU A 180 10.63 -2.19 4.18
CA LEU A 180 10.57 -0.73 4.07
C LEU A 180 9.14 -0.18 4.11
N LYS A 181 8.11 -1.01 3.87
CA LYS A 181 6.71 -0.61 4.09
C LYS A 181 6.40 -0.31 5.57
N ALA A 182 7.22 -0.81 6.50
CA ALA A 182 7.13 -0.50 7.92
C ALA A 182 7.90 0.77 8.31
N GLU A 183 8.80 1.27 7.47
CA GLU A 183 9.61 2.45 7.74
C GLU A 183 8.80 3.73 7.41
N ILE A 184 7.70 3.95 8.13
CA ILE A 184 6.74 5.05 7.86
C ILE A 184 7.45 6.41 7.85
N SER A 185 8.41 6.63 8.75
CA SER A 185 9.23 7.84 8.77
C SER A 185 10.05 8.05 7.49
N LEU A 186 10.61 6.98 6.91
CA LEU A 186 11.31 7.04 5.61
C LEU A 186 10.32 7.35 4.48
N LEU A 187 9.19 6.64 4.44
CA LEU A 187 8.16 6.88 3.43
C LEU A 187 7.66 8.33 3.49
N LYS A 188 7.46 8.88 4.70
CA LYS A 188 7.10 10.28 4.93
C LYS A 188 8.10 11.25 4.29
N GLN A 189 9.39 11.04 4.50
CA GLN A 189 10.43 11.88 3.91
C GLN A 189 10.42 11.82 2.37
N CYS A 190 10.31 10.62 1.80
CA CYS A 190 10.25 10.45 0.35
C CYS A 190 9.03 11.12 -0.27
N ILE A 191 7.85 10.96 0.35
CA ILE A 191 6.59 11.55 -0.11
C ILE A 191 6.63 13.09 0.00
N GLN A 192 7.07 13.62 1.14
CA GLN A 192 7.20 15.07 1.33
C GLN A 192 8.15 15.70 0.31
N LYS A 193 9.29 15.05 0.06
CA LYS A 193 10.22 15.49 -0.99
C LYS A 193 9.53 15.52 -2.35
N TYR A 194 8.87 14.44 -2.74
CA TYR A 194 8.14 14.34 -4.01
C TYR A 194 7.10 15.45 -4.17
N VAL A 195 6.23 15.63 -3.17
CA VAL A 195 5.15 16.63 -3.21
C VAL A 195 5.71 18.06 -3.28
N SER A 196 6.80 18.36 -2.57
CA SER A 196 7.42 19.69 -2.59
C SER A 196 7.95 20.10 -3.97
N THR A 197 8.41 19.13 -4.77
CA THR A 197 8.93 19.34 -6.13
C THR A 197 7.96 18.88 -7.21
N PHE A 198 6.70 18.58 -6.86
CA PHE A 198 5.74 18.03 -7.79
C PHE A 198 5.51 18.97 -8.98
N ASP A 199 5.50 18.40 -10.18
CA ASP A 199 5.17 19.08 -11.42
C ASP A 199 4.31 18.12 -12.26
N ALA A 200 3.08 18.54 -12.57
CA ALA A 200 2.16 17.71 -13.33
C ALA A 200 2.67 17.41 -14.75
N SER A 201 3.55 18.26 -15.30
CA SER A 201 4.13 18.06 -16.64
C SER A 201 5.16 16.95 -16.70
N THR A 202 5.69 16.49 -15.54
CA THR A 202 6.66 15.40 -15.47
C THR A 202 6.00 14.03 -15.24
N LEU A 203 4.66 13.98 -15.13
CA LEU A 203 3.92 12.73 -14.97
C LEU A 203 4.01 11.90 -16.25
N GLU A 204 4.18 10.60 -16.08
CA GLU A 204 4.14 9.66 -17.18
C GLU A 204 2.70 9.46 -17.66
N GLN A 205 2.49 9.62 -18.96
CA GLN A 205 1.18 9.45 -19.60
C GLN A 205 1.07 8.06 -20.22
N LEU A 206 0.42 7.14 -19.53
CA LEU A 206 0.27 5.76 -19.96
C LEU A 206 -1.03 5.57 -20.74
N GLN A 207 -0.97 4.82 -21.85
CA GLN A 207 -2.15 4.42 -22.61
C GLN A 207 -2.52 2.98 -22.27
N LEU A 208 -3.52 2.79 -21.42
CA LEU A 208 -3.97 1.47 -20.95
C LEU A 208 -5.46 1.28 -21.21
N ASN A 209 -5.83 0.25 -21.97
CA ASN A 209 -7.23 -0.10 -22.28
C ASN A 209 -8.07 1.08 -22.81
N ASN A 210 -7.51 1.86 -23.75
CA ASN A 210 -8.12 3.06 -24.34
C ASN A 210 -8.42 4.18 -23.32
N LYS A 211 -7.79 4.14 -22.14
CA LYS A 211 -7.75 5.23 -21.18
C LYS A 211 -6.34 5.80 -21.10
N THR A 212 -6.27 7.12 -20.97
CA THR A 212 -5.05 7.82 -20.57
C THR A 212 -4.99 7.84 -19.05
N ILE A 213 -3.85 7.45 -18.48
CA ILE A 213 -3.58 7.42 -17.05
C ILE A 213 -2.31 8.23 -16.79
N TYR A 214 -2.35 9.06 -15.77
CA TYR A 214 -1.20 9.80 -15.28
C TYR A 214 -0.62 9.11 -14.05
N SER A 215 0.69 8.88 -14.05
CA SER A 215 1.33 8.10 -13.00
C SER A 215 2.77 8.52 -12.81
N ASP A 216 3.33 8.20 -11.64
CA ASP A 216 4.73 8.44 -11.33
C ASP A 216 5.19 7.52 -10.20
N ILE A 217 6.50 7.52 -9.94
CA ILE A 217 7.18 6.70 -8.95
C ILE A 217 7.86 7.58 -7.90
N ILE A 218 7.49 7.37 -6.65
CA ILE A 218 8.19 7.84 -5.46
C ILE A 218 9.13 6.72 -5.01
N TRP A 219 10.44 6.97 -5.09
CA TRP A 219 11.45 5.99 -4.72
C TRP A 219 11.75 6.03 -3.22
N ALA A 220 11.54 4.90 -2.53
CA ALA A 220 11.95 4.67 -1.15
C ALA A 220 13.08 3.63 -1.13
N VAL A 221 14.32 4.14 -1.25
CA VAL A 221 15.54 3.32 -1.38
C VAL A 221 16.32 3.34 -0.08
N LYS A 222 16.80 2.18 0.37
CA LYS A 222 17.65 2.02 1.56
C LYS A 222 18.75 0.99 1.34
#